data_AF-A0A024GA72-F1
#
_entry.id   AF-A0A024GA72-F1
#
_cell.length_a   1.000
_cell.length_b   1.000
_cell.length_c   1.000
_cell.angle_alpha   90.00
_cell.angle_beta   90.00
_cell.angle_gamma   90.00
#
_symmetry.space_group_name_H-M   'P 1'
#
loop_
_entity.id
_entity.type
_entity.pdbx_description
1 polymer ?
#
loop_
_entity_poly.entity_id
_entity_poly.type
_entity_poly.pdbx_seq_one_letter_code
_entity_poly.pdbx_strand_id
1 'polypeptide(L)'
;MCTGGYPLQFSSSSVVQDHKCFLLSVPEQTYFRAEYESPDTSDILQSVLTIYSQTSEQDSKRMKEEIMNRQGSVPYTATTAGSHWICISVISTKGAEPVGAKMRITLRLEMGNSQQEYQNLAKKSHMDDLQLEILKLKDRVMGILRNVDYDQDKLLQFDQAVGSTSTNIMYISIVQITFLAMVSIFQARYLKNFFYKKKLV
;
A
#
# COMPACT_ATOMS: atom_id res chain seq x y z
N MET A 1 11.32 -0.87 -5.42
CA MET A 1 11.73 -0.45 -4.07
C MET A 1 10.87 0.71 -3.62
N CYS A 2 9.74 0.44 -2.96
CA CYS A 2 9.06 1.48 -2.17
C CYS A 2 9.80 1.68 -0.84
N THR A 3 11.10 2.01 -0.89
CA THR A 3 11.84 2.52 0.29
C THR A 3 11.59 4.02 0.44
N GLY A 4 10.32 4.39 0.30
CA GLY A 4 9.79 5.74 0.40
C GLY A 4 8.39 5.73 1.00
N GLY A 5 8.04 4.68 1.75
CA GLY A 5 6.92 4.75 2.66
C GLY A 5 7.39 5.54 3.87
N TYR A 6 6.99 6.81 3.97
CA TYR A 6 7.10 7.54 5.23
C TYR A 6 6.59 6.64 6.35
N PRO A 7 7.30 6.52 7.49
CA PRO A 7 6.77 5.77 8.62
C PRO A 7 5.39 6.35 8.92
N LEU A 8 4.36 5.51 8.85
CA LEU A 8 3.00 5.97 9.10
C LEU A 8 2.91 6.24 10.59
N GLN A 9 3.05 7.52 10.94
CA GLN A 9 2.95 7.99 12.31
C GLN A 9 1.50 8.43 12.56
N PHE A 10 0.80 7.66 13.38
CA PHE A 10 -0.53 7.97 13.85
C PHE A 10 -0.43 8.45 15.28
N SER A 11 -0.75 9.72 15.52
CA SER A 11 -0.98 10.21 16.88
C SER A 11 -2.47 10.18 17.15
N SER A 12 -2.88 9.42 18.15
CA SER A 12 -4.28 9.29 18.53
C SER A 12 -4.43 9.45 20.04
N SER A 13 -5.48 10.15 20.46
CA SER A 13 -5.89 10.17 21.87
C SER A 13 -6.99 9.13 22.08
N SER A 14 -6.75 8.10 22.88
CA SER A 14 -7.76 7.09 23.26
C SER A 14 -8.35 7.42 24.62
N VAL A 15 -9.64 7.14 24.81
CA VAL A 15 -10.34 7.31 26.09
C VAL A 15 -10.38 5.97 26.82
N VAL A 16 -10.41 5.98 28.15
CA VAL A 16 -10.62 4.77 28.96
C VAL A 16 -11.90 4.05 28.51
N GLN A 17 -11.82 2.72 28.37
CA GLN A 17 -12.91 1.85 27.91
C GLN A 17 -13.31 2.00 26.42
N ASP A 18 -12.58 2.83 25.66
CA ASP A 18 -12.68 2.92 24.21
C ASP A 18 -11.51 2.16 23.54
N HIS A 19 -11.72 1.70 22.31
CA HIS A 19 -10.68 1.06 21.51
C HIS A 19 -10.56 1.72 20.15
N LYS A 20 -9.31 1.98 19.74
CA LYS A 20 -9.03 2.57 18.44
C LYS A 20 -8.26 1.58 17.58
N CYS A 21 -8.79 1.29 16.40
CA CYS A 21 -8.23 0.32 15.48
C CYS A 21 -7.77 0.99 14.18
N PHE A 22 -6.64 0.53 13.68
CA PHE A 22 -6.06 0.92 12.39
C PHE A 22 -6.07 -0.29 11.46
N LEU A 23 -6.59 -0.11 10.25
CA LEU A 23 -6.58 -1.13 9.20
C LEU A 23 -5.27 -1.07 8.42
N LEU A 24 -4.63 -2.22 8.26
CA LEU A 24 -3.43 -2.40 7.47
C LEU A 24 -3.61 -3.59 6.53
N SER A 25 -3.58 -3.34 5.21
CA SER A 25 -3.59 -4.41 4.21
C SER A 25 -2.15 -4.73 3.80
N VAL A 26 -1.72 -5.97 4.03
CA VAL A 26 -0.36 -6.45 3.70
C VAL A 26 -0.40 -7.84 3.06
N PRO A 27 0.55 -8.16 2.17
CA PRO A 27 0.65 -9.50 1.60
C PRO A 27 1.17 -10.52 2.62
N GLU A 28 1.05 -11.80 2.28
CA GLU A 28 1.58 -12.90 3.09
C GLU A 28 3.09 -12.78 3.31
N GLN A 29 3.58 -13.26 4.45
CA GLN A 29 4.98 -13.21 4.89
C GLN A 29 5.57 -11.80 4.98
N THR A 30 4.72 -10.78 5.13
CA THR A 30 5.17 -9.41 5.35
C THR A 30 5.47 -9.18 6.82
N TYR A 31 6.71 -8.76 7.11
CA TYR A 31 7.10 -8.30 8.43
C TYR A 31 6.77 -6.81 8.60
N PHE A 32 6.15 -6.48 9.72
CA PHE A 32 6.01 -5.10 10.16
C PHE A 32 6.26 -4.98 11.66
N ARG A 33 6.72 -3.80 12.08
CA ARG A 33 6.95 -3.44 13.46
C ARG A 33 6.02 -2.29 13.84
N ALA A 34 5.22 -2.51 14.87
CA ALA A 34 4.40 -1.48 15.48
C ALA A 34 5.17 -0.87 16.66
N GLU A 35 5.79 0.28 16.45
CA GLU A 35 6.41 1.05 17.53
C GLU A 35 5.36 1.93 18.19
N TYR A 36 5.40 1.96 19.52
CA TYR A 36 4.43 2.71 20.30
C TYR A 36 5.14 3.58 21.34
N GLU A 37 4.57 4.75 21.56
CA GLU A 37 4.99 5.68 22.60
C GLU A 37 3.74 6.20 23.32
N SER A 38 3.70 6.02 24.63
CA SER A 38 2.59 6.32 25.50
C SER A 38 3.11 7.10 26.74
N PRO A 39 3.35 8.42 26.60
CA PRO A 39 3.93 9.23 27.67
C PRO A 39 3.05 9.26 28.93
N ASP A 40 1.75 9.05 28.76
CA ASP A 40 0.74 9.09 29.82
C ASP A 40 0.58 7.74 30.56
N THR A 41 1.41 6.74 30.28
CA THR A 41 1.37 5.43 30.97
C THR A 41 1.72 5.58 32.45
N SER A 42 0.81 5.15 33.32
CA SER A 42 0.91 5.22 34.78
C SER A 42 0.39 3.93 35.43
N ASP A 43 0.66 3.75 36.73
CA ASP A 43 0.29 2.52 37.47
C ASP A 43 -1.22 2.22 37.54
N ILE A 44 -2.05 3.18 37.10
CA ILE A 44 -3.52 3.12 37.12
C ILE A 44 -4.14 2.96 35.72
N LEU A 45 -3.40 3.30 34.66
CA LEU A 45 -3.86 3.31 33.28
C LEU A 45 -2.85 2.54 32.42
N GLN A 46 -3.27 1.39 31.94
CA GLN A 46 -2.47 0.55 31.05
C GLN A 46 -3.11 0.52 29.67
N SER A 47 -2.29 0.65 28.63
CA SER A 47 -2.75 0.45 27.25
C SER A 47 -2.35 -0.94 26.78
N VAL A 48 -3.20 -1.57 25.97
CA VAL A 48 -2.96 -2.89 25.39
C VAL A 48 -3.03 -2.75 23.87
N LEU A 49 -1.99 -3.22 23.20
CA LEU A 49 -1.93 -3.31 21.74
C LEU A 49 -2.33 -4.73 21.34
N THR A 50 -3.33 -4.85 20.48
CA THR A 50 -3.79 -6.13 19.95
C THR A 50 -3.78 -6.11 18.43
N ILE A 51 -3.19 -7.13 17.81
CA ILE A 51 -3.15 -7.34 16.38
C ILE A 51 -4.12 -8.47 16.03
N TYR A 52 -5.07 -8.17 15.15
CA TYR A 52 -6.02 -9.11 14.59
C TYR A 52 -5.68 -9.37 13.12
N SER A 53 -5.83 -10.62 12.68
CA SER A 53 -5.79 -10.98 11.26
C SER A 53 -7.21 -11.31 10.79
N GLN A 54 -7.63 -10.71 9.68
CA GLN A 54 -8.90 -11.04 9.05
C GLN A 54 -8.77 -12.39 8.35
N THR A 55 -9.54 -13.38 8.82
CA THR A 55 -9.54 -14.74 8.24
C THR A 55 -10.73 -14.93 7.28
N SER A 56 -11.84 -14.23 7.53
CA SER A 56 -13.04 -14.22 6.69
C SER A 56 -13.74 -12.84 6.76
N GLU A 57 -14.72 -12.57 5.90
CA GLU A 57 -15.47 -11.29 5.90
C GLU A 57 -16.11 -10.98 7.26
N GLN A 58 -16.46 -12.00 8.04
CA GLN A 58 -17.14 -11.87 9.33
C GLN A 58 -16.31 -12.33 10.54
N ASP A 59 -15.08 -12.80 10.33
CA ASP A 59 -14.26 -13.35 11.42
C ASP A 59 -12.84 -12.76 11.46
N SER A 60 -12.45 -12.35 12.66
CA SER A 60 -11.14 -11.78 12.96
C SER A 60 -10.51 -12.55 14.11
N LYS A 61 -9.34 -13.11 13.86
CA LYS A 61 -8.63 -13.91 14.86
C LYS A 61 -7.55 -13.06 15.53
N ARG A 62 -7.49 -13.09 16.86
CA ARG A 62 -6.43 -12.44 17.65
C ARG A 62 -5.11 -13.15 17.41
N MET A 63 -4.13 -12.42 16.87
CA MET A 63 -2.82 -12.96 16.54
C MET A 63 -1.79 -12.68 17.61
N LYS A 64 -1.78 -11.45 18.13
CA LYS A 64 -0.82 -11.00 19.13
C LYS A 64 -1.43 -9.93 20.02
N GLU A 65 -1.14 -10.00 21.31
CA GLU A 65 -1.55 -9.03 22.31
C GLU A 65 -0.34 -8.70 23.19
N GLU A 66 -0.06 -7.42 23.38
CA GLU A 66 1.07 -6.93 24.16
C GLU A 66 0.62 -5.76 25.03
N ILE A 67 0.98 -5.78 26.31
CA ILE A 67 0.76 -4.65 27.22
C ILE A 67 1.78 -3.57 26.88
N MET A 68 1.27 -2.36 26.60
CA MET A 68 2.11 -1.22 26.24
C MET A 68 2.74 -0.61 27.48
N ASN A 69 4.07 -0.52 27.46
CA ASN A 69 4.85 0.30 28.39
C ASN A 69 4.94 1.76 27.88
N ARG A 70 5.71 2.61 28.55
CA ARG A 70 5.95 4.01 28.12
C ARG A 70 6.42 4.14 26.67
N GLN A 71 7.31 3.25 26.26
CA GLN A 71 7.78 3.15 24.88
C GLN A 71 8.16 1.69 24.60
N GLY A 72 7.92 1.23 23.37
CA GLY A 72 8.28 -0.12 22.97
C GLY A 72 7.98 -0.38 21.50
N SER A 73 8.27 -1.60 21.05
CA SER A 73 7.91 -2.03 19.70
C SER A 73 7.44 -3.48 19.70
N VAL A 74 6.42 -3.75 18.89
CA VAL A 74 5.86 -5.08 18.72
C VAL A 74 6.13 -5.56 17.29
N PRO A 75 7.05 -6.52 17.10
CA PRO A 75 7.26 -7.14 15.81
C PRO A 75 6.14 -8.14 15.51
N TYR A 76 5.68 -8.17 14.26
CA TYR A 76 4.72 -9.16 13.77
C TYR A 76 5.01 -9.51 12.31
N THR A 77 4.78 -10.78 11.95
CA THR A 77 4.89 -11.27 10.58
C THR A 77 3.52 -11.79 10.15
N ALA A 78 2.97 -11.21 9.09
CA ALA A 78 1.69 -11.64 8.53
C ALA A 78 1.81 -13.04 7.94
N THR A 79 1.03 -13.99 8.44
CA THR A 79 1.00 -15.38 7.93
C THR A 79 0.04 -15.56 6.77
N THR A 80 -0.88 -14.62 6.57
CA THR A 80 -1.89 -14.65 5.51
C THR A 80 -1.88 -13.30 4.81
N ALA A 81 -2.14 -13.30 3.50
CA ALA A 81 -2.34 -12.06 2.75
C ALA A 81 -3.71 -11.48 3.09
N GLY A 82 -3.77 -10.18 3.42
CA GLY A 82 -5.03 -9.49 3.65
C GLY A 82 -4.98 -8.41 4.73
N SER A 83 -6.18 -8.05 5.18
CA SER A 83 -6.43 -7.02 6.17
C SER A 83 -6.04 -7.46 7.58
N HIS A 84 -5.18 -6.69 8.22
CA HIS A 84 -4.81 -6.81 9.62
C HIS A 84 -5.30 -5.57 10.37
N TRP A 85 -5.87 -5.76 11.56
CA TRP A 85 -6.31 -4.66 12.41
C TRP A 85 -5.37 -4.53 13.60
N ILE A 86 -4.82 -3.33 13.79
CA ILE A 86 -4.00 -2.99 14.95
C ILE A 86 -4.85 -2.13 15.86
N CYS A 87 -5.28 -2.69 16.98
CA CYS A 87 -6.17 -2.04 17.94
C CYS A 87 -5.41 -1.68 19.22
N ILE A 88 -5.73 -0.51 19.75
CA ILE A 88 -5.21 -0.02 21.03
C ILE A 88 -6.38 0.20 21.95
N SER A 89 -6.40 -0.51 23.08
CA SER A 89 -7.39 -0.34 24.15
C SER A 89 -6.73 0.20 25.40
N VAL A 90 -7.46 1.00 26.18
CA VAL A 90 -6.98 1.53 27.48
C VAL A 90 -7.80 0.89 28.60
N ILE A 91 -7.12 0.13 29.45
CA ILE A 91 -7.68 -0.52 30.63
C ILE A 91 -7.25 0.23 31.90
N SER A 92 -8.13 0.22 32.92
CA SER A 92 -7.82 0.75 34.25
C SER A 92 -7.66 -0.40 35.24
N THR A 93 -6.56 -0.44 35.98
CA THR A 93 -6.16 -1.60 36.81
C THR A 93 -6.45 -1.45 38.30
N LYS A 94 -6.67 -0.21 38.78
CA LYS A 94 -7.09 0.07 40.16
C LYS A 94 -8.52 0.58 40.08
N GLY A 95 -9.40 0.11 40.95
CA GLY A 95 -10.85 0.40 40.96
C GLY A 95 -11.27 1.87 41.16
N ALA A 96 -10.42 2.81 40.81
CA ALA A 96 -10.78 4.19 40.52
C ALA A 96 -10.83 4.32 38.99
N GLU A 97 -11.99 4.03 38.39
CA GLU A 97 -12.27 4.38 36.99
C GLU A 97 -12.04 5.88 36.79
N PRO A 98 -10.97 6.34 36.11
CA PRO A 98 -10.86 7.72 35.73
C PRO A 98 -11.68 7.88 34.44
N VAL A 99 -13.00 7.83 34.60
CA VAL A 99 -13.97 7.98 33.50
C VAL A 99 -13.65 9.29 32.77
N GLY A 100 -13.25 9.20 31.51
CA GLY A 100 -12.92 10.36 30.67
C GLY A 100 -11.45 10.78 30.67
N ALA A 101 -10.54 10.05 31.31
CA ALA A 101 -9.10 10.27 31.11
C ALA A 101 -8.73 9.98 29.65
N LYS A 102 -8.06 10.95 29.02
CA LYS A 102 -7.56 10.86 27.64
C LYS A 102 -6.09 10.52 27.69
N MET A 103 -5.71 9.46 27.01
CA MET A 103 -4.33 9.02 26.90
C MET A 103 -3.82 9.31 25.48
N ARG A 104 -2.71 10.04 25.36
CA ARG A 104 -2.06 10.24 24.06
C ARG A 104 -1.17 9.05 23.76
N ILE A 105 -1.40 8.44 22.61
CA ILE A 105 -0.64 7.29 22.13
C ILE A 105 -0.18 7.60 20.71
N THR A 106 1.13 7.49 20.50
CA THR A 106 1.73 7.62 19.18
C THR A 106 2.10 6.23 18.71
N LEU A 107 1.49 5.80 17.61
CA LEU A 107 1.80 4.54 16.94
C LEU A 107 2.57 4.85 15.66
N ARG A 108 3.72 4.23 15.48
CA ARG A 108 4.50 4.26 14.24
C ARG A 108 4.56 2.86 13.67
N LEU A 109 4.08 2.72 12.44
CA LEU A 109 4.16 1.45 11.74
C LEU A 109 5.33 1.49 10.76
N GLU A 110 6.30 0.62 11.00
CA GLU A 110 7.45 0.44 10.13
C GLU A 110 7.34 -0.89 9.39
N MET A 111 7.30 -0.81 8.07
CA MET A 111 7.35 -1.98 7.19
C MET A 111 8.79 -2.17 6.72
N GLY A 112 9.37 -3.34 6.94
CA GLY A 112 10.77 -3.60 6.61
C GLY A 112 11.10 -5.08 6.73
N ASN A 113 12.37 -5.44 6.52
CA ASN A 113 12.81 -6.83 6.70
C ASN A 113 13.27 -7.02 8.15
N SER A 114 12.97 -8.17 8.75
CA SER A 114 13.38 -8.52 10.11
C SER A 114 14.88 -8.28 10.30
N GLN A 115 15.30 -7.70 11.44
CA GLN A 115 16.71 -7.38 11.75
C GLN A 115 17.67 -8.58 11.59
N GLN A 116 17.16 -9.82 11.62
CA GLN A 116 17.93 -11.05 11.40
C GLN A 116 18.48 -11.21 9.98
N GLU A 117 17.86 -10.61 8.96
CA GLU A 117 18.29 -10.78 7.57
C GLU A 117 19.48 -9.88 7.22
N TYR A 118 19.57 -8.68 7.81
CA TYR A 118 20.68 -7.76 7.58
C TYR A 118 22.01 -8.26 8.18
N GLN A 119 21.99 -8.95 9.33
CA GLN A 119 23.22 -9.51 9.90
C GLN A 119 23.78 -10.68 9.09
N ASN A 120 22.91 -11.44 8.41
CA ASN A 120 23.31 -12.52 7.50
C ASN A 120 23.76 -11.98 6.13
N LEU A 121 23.20 -10.85 5.68
CA LEU A 121 23.68 -10.13 4.49
C LEU A 121 25.04 -9.46 4.73
N ALA A 122 25.26 -8.84 5.91
CA ALA A 122 26.51 -8.18 6.27
C ALA A 122 27.71 -9.14 6.44
N LYS A 123 27.45 -10.41 6.81
CA LYS A 123 28.51 -11.43 6.96
C LYS A 123 28.90 -12.12 5.65
N LYS A 124 28.11 -11.98 4.57
CA LYS A 124 28.34 -12.67 3.30
C LYS A 124 28.95 -11.80 2.19
N SER A 125 29.21 -10.51 2.46
CA SER A 125 29.78 -9.57 1.49
C SER A 125 31.20 -9.10 1.87
N HIS A 126 32.09 -10.03 2.16
CA HIS A 126 33.53 -9.77 2.22
C HIS A 126 34.10 -10.08 0.82
N MET A 127 34.53 -9.04 0.10
CA MET A 127 35.30 -8.99 -1.17
C MET A 127 34.58 -8.32 -2.36
N ASP A 128 35.29 -7.33 -2.90
CA ASP A 128 35.25 -6.73 -4.24
C ASP A 128 34.24 -5.58 -4.50
N ASP A 129 34.75 -4.35 -4.27
CA ASP A 129 34.11 -3.04 -4.40
C ASP A 129 33.54 -2.77 -5.81
N LEU A 130 33.93 -3.56 -6.82
CA LEU A 130 33.50 -3.40 -8.20
C LEU A 130 32.21 -4.18 -8.54
N GLN A 131 31.90 -5.26 -7.83
CA GLN A 131 30.64 -6.00 -8.03
C GLN A 131 29.45 -5.33 -7.33
N LEU A 132 29.72 -4.40 -6.40
CA LEU A 132 28.73 -3.63 -5.64
C LEU A 132 27.85 -2.76 -6.53
N GLU A 133 28.35 -2.29 -7.68
CA GLU A 133 27.58 -1.43 -8.58
C GLU A 133 26.61 -2.23 -9.47
N ILE A 134 27.01 -3.44 -9.89
CA ILE A 134 26.17 -4.38 -10.65
C ILE A 134 25.13 -5.03 -9.74
N LEU A 135 25.49 -5.38 -8.50
CA LEU A 135 24.53 -5.84 -7.49
C LEU A 135 23.54 -4.74 -7.08
N LYS A 136 23.98 -3.47 -6.98
CA LYS A 136 23.06 -2.33 -6.80
C LYS A 136 22.07 -2.18 -7.95
N LEU A 137 22.49 -2.47 -9.19
CA LEU A 137 21.58 -2.49 -10.34
C LEU A 137 20.64 -3.70 -10.30
N LYS A 138 21.15 -4.88 -9.92
CA LYS A 138 20.38 -6.13 -9.78
C LYS A 138 19.35 -6.05 -8.64
N ASP A 139 19.70 -5.46 -7.50
CA ASP A 139 18.79 -5.24 -6.36
C ASP A 139 17.73 -4.18 -6.68
N ARG A 140 18.10 -3.14 -7.45
CA ARG A 140 17.12 -2.20 -8.01
C ARG A 140 16.11 -2.92 -8.90
N VAL A 141 16.55 -3.87 -9.73
CA VAL A 141 15.67 -4.62 -10.63
C VAL A 141 14.86 -5.69 -9.89
N MET A 142 15.43 -6.41 -8.91
CA MET A 142 14.70 -7.45 -8.18
C MET A 142 13.63 -6.86 -7.25
N GLY A 143 13.92 -5.71 -6.63
CA GLY A 143 12.95 -4.94 -5.87
C GLY A 143 11.90 -4.21 -6.74
N ILE A 144 12.05 -4.22 -8.07
CA ILE A 144 11.03 -3.79 -9.04
C ILE A 144 10.24 -5.02 -9.51
N LEU A 145 10.89 -6.13 -9.83
CA LEU A 145 10.24 -7.38 -10.25
C LEU A 145 9.24 -7.91 -9.22
N ARG A 146 9.52 -7.71 -7.92
CA ARG A 146 8.60 -8.10 -6.83
C ARG A 146 7.32 -7.26 -6.77
N ASN A 147 7.39 -6.01 -7.23
CA ASN A 147 6.21 -5.16 -7.41
C ASN A 147 5.54 -5.45 -8.77
N VAL A 148 6.32 -5.80 -9.80
CA VAL A 148 5.79 -6.21 -11.11
C VAL A 148 4.97 -7.50 -11.01
N ASP A 149 5.32 -8.48 -10.17
CA ASP A 149 4.52 -9.72 -10.01
C ASP A 149 3.16 -9.46 -9.34
N TYR A 150 3.15 -8.61 -8.31
CA TYR A 150 1.92 -8.18 -7.61
C TYR A 150 1.05 -7.27 -8.50
N ASP A 151 1.68 -6.36 -9.24
CA ASP A 151 1.00 -5.52 -10.22
C ASP A 151 0.61 -6.33 -11.47
N GLN A 152 1.31 -7.41 -11.83
CA GLN A 152 1.02 -8.31 -12.96
C GLN A 152 -0.25 -9.10 -12.70
N ASP A 153 -0.53 -9.54 -11.48
CA ASP A 153 -1.79 -10.23 -11.17
C ASP A 153 -3.01 -9.29 -11.27
N LYS A 154 -2.78 -7.99 -11.01
CA LYS A 154 -3.74 -6.91 -11.27
C LYS A 154 -3.77 -6.48 -12.74
N LEU A 155 -2.62 -6.50 -13.42
CA LEU A 155 -2.49 -6.22 -14.85
C LEU A 155 -3.08 -7.34 -15.69
N LEU A 156 -3.08 -8.60 -15.26
CA LEU A 156 -3.76 -9.73 -15.91
C LEU A 156 -5.28 -9.59 -15.81
N GLN A 157 -5.78 -9.08 -14.68
CA GLN A 157 -7.19 -8.71 -14.54
C GLN A 157 -7.52 -7.45 -15.36
N PHE A 158 -6.59 -6.49 -15.45
CA PHE A 158 -6.74 -5.31 -16.31
C PHE A 158 -6.56 -5.66 -17.80
N ASP A 159 -5.75 -6.67 -18.14
CA ASP A 159 -5.50 -7.17 -19.49
C ASP A 159 -6.64 -8.09 -19.94
N GLN A 160 -7.31 -8.79 -19.02
CA GLN A 160 -8.62 -9.37 -19.28
C GLN A 160 -9.70 -8.30 -19.49
N ALA A 161 -9.68 -7.22 -18.69
CA ALA A 161 -10.63 -6.10 -18.84
C ALA A 161 -10.38 -5.27 -20.13
N VAL A 162 -9.12 -5.12 -20.57
CA VAL A 162 -8.72 -4.46 -21.83
C VAL A 162 -8.90 -5.42 -23.00
N GLY A 163 -8.60 -6.70 -22.83
CA GLY A 163 -8.78 -7.79 -23.81
C GLY A 163 -10.25 -8.08 -24.11
N SER A 164 -11.17 -7.76 -23.20
CA SER A 164 -12.62 -7.79 -23.44
C SER A 164 -13.20 -6.43 -23.82
N THR A 165 -12.40 -5.52 -24.37
CA THR A 165 -12.94 -4.37 -25.12
C THR A 165 -13.38 -4.85 -26.50
N SER A 166 -14.46 -5.62 -26.44
CA SER A 166 -15.43 -6.01 -27.44
C SER A 166 -15.26 -5.29 -28.79
N THR A 167 -15.03 -6.07 -29.84
CA THR A 167 -15.08 -5.81 -31.30
C THR A 167 -15.76 -4.52 -31.79
N ASN A 168 -16.76 -4.02 -31.07
CA ASN A 168 -17.43 -2.74 -31.28
C ASN A 168 -16.47 -1.53 -31.33
N ILE A 169 -15.46 -1.44 -30.45
CA ILE A 169 -14.55 -0.27 -30.45
C ILE A 169 -13.66 -0.26 -31.70
N MET A 170 -13.17 -1.44 -32.12
CA MET A 170 -12.40 -1.59 -33.35
C MET A 170 -13.24 -1.20 -34.59
N TYR A 171 -14.52 -1.60 -34.64
CA TYR A 171 -15.42 -1.20 -35.71
C TYR A 171 -15.67 0.32 -35.73
N ILE A 172 -15.87 0.95 -34.57
CA ILE A 172 -16.06 2.40 -34.45
C ILE A 172 -14.83 3.16 -34.96
N SER A 173 -13.61 2.73 -34.63
CA SER A 173 -12.38 3.38 -35.11
C SER A 173 -12.21 3.28 -36.64
N ILE A 174 -12.58 2.15 -37.26
CA ILE A 174 -12.53 1.99 -38.72
C ILE A 174 -13.54 2.91 -39.39
N VAL A 175 -14.78 2.96 -38.89
CA VAL A 175 -15.82 3.84 -39.41
C VAL A 175 -15.39 5.32 -39.30
N GLN A 176 -14.78 5.71 -38.18
CA GLN A 176 -14.29 7.08 -37.99
C GLN A 176 -13.21 7.48 -39.02
N ILE A 177 -12.23 6.62 -39.29
CA ILE A 177 -11.16 6.92 -40.26
C ILE A 177 -11.74 7.04 -41.68
N THR A 178 -12.64 6.14 -42.07
CA THR A 178 -13.28 6.20 -43.39
C THR A 178 -14.13 7.45 -43.58
N PHE A 179 -14.86 7.87 -42.54
CA PHE A 179 -15.64 9.10 -42.57
C PHE A 179 -14.75 10.34 -42.73
N LEU A 180 -13.65 10.43 -41.97
CA LEU A 180 -12.68 11.53 -42.10
C LEU A 180 -12.07 11.60 -43.51
N ALA A 181 -11.66 10.46 -44.08
CA ALA A 181 -11.11 10.40 -45.42
C ALA A 181 -12.11 10.87 -46.49
N MET A 182 -13.38 10.46 -46.39
CA MET A 182 -14.45 10.91 -47.29
C MET A 182 -14.66 12.43 -47.19
N VAL A 183 -14.73 12.97 -45.98
CA VAL A 183 -14.89 14.42 -45.75
C VAL A 183 -13.70 15.19 -46.33
N SER A 184 -12.46 14.74 -46.14
CA SER A 184 -11.28 15.41 -46.69
C SER A 184 -11.27 15.46 -48.22
N ILE A 185 -11.63 14.36 -48.89
CA ILE A 185 -11.74 14.33 -50.36
C ILE A 185 -12.86 15.25 -50.84
N PHE A 186 -14.01 15.22 -50.16
CA PHE A 186 -15.14 16.08 -50.47
C PHE A 186 -14.78 17.56 -50.30
N GLN A 187 -14.11 17.91 -49.21
CA GLN A 187 -13.64 19.27 -48.93
C GLN A 187 -12.67 19.76 -50.02
N ALA A 188 -11.72 18.91 -50.44
CA ALA A 188 -10.79 19.23 -51.51
C ALA A 188 -11.50 19.42 -52.86
N ARG A 189 -12.49 18.58 -53.19
CA ARG A 189 -13.30 18.74 -54.41
C ARG A 189 -14.19 19.97 -54.37
N TYR A 190 -14.82 20.24 -53.24
CA TYR A 190 -15.66 21.42 -53.05
C TYR A 190 -14.83 22.71 -53.20
N LEU A 191 -13.65 22.77 -52.59
CA LEU A 191 -12.71 23.88 -52.77
C LEU A 191 -12.29 24.02 -54.24
N LYS A 192 -11.91 22.92 -54.92
CA LYS A 192 -11.57 22.98 -56.35
C LYS A 192 -12.73 23.49 -57.22
N ASN A 193 -13.95 23.02 -56.97
CA ASN A 193 -15.14 23.50 -57.70
C ASN A 193 -15.47 24.96 -57.38
N PHE A 194 -15.23 25.40 -56.15
CA PHE A 194 -15.40 26.80 -55.76
C PHE A 194 -14.41 27.71 -56.49
N PHE A 195 -13.11 27.35 -56.55
CA PHE A 195 -12.10 28.09 -57.31
C PHE A 195 -12.40 28.08 -58.82
N TYR A 196 -12.85 26.93 -59.36
CA TYR A 196 -13.21 26.83 -60.78
C TYR A 196 -14.42 27.70 -61.15
N LYS A 197 -15.44 27.76 -60.30
CA LYS A 197 -16.62 28.61 -60.53
C LYS A 197 -16.36 30.09 -60.27
N LYS A 198 -15.37 30.44 -59.44
CA LYS A 198 -15.06 31.82 -59.06
C LYS A 198 -13.92 32.46 -59.85
N LYS A 199 -13.24 31.76 -60.78
CA LYS A 199 -12.18 32.31 -61.66
C LYS A 199 -11.21 33.24 -60.91
N LEU A 200 -10.71 32.78 -59.76
CA LEU A 200 -9.60 33.42 -59.06
C LEU A 200 -8.35 32.60 -59.42
N VAL A 201 -7.78 33.05 -60.55
CA VAL A 201 -6.76 32.44 -61.45
C VAL A 201 -7.32 31.38 -62.39
#